data_AF-A0A9X3TQJ9-F1
#
_entry.id   AF-A0A9X3TQJ9-F1
#
_cell.length_a   1.000
_cell.length_b   1.000
_cell.length_c   1.000
_cell.angle_alpha   90.00
_cell.angle_beta   90.00
_cell.angle_gamma   90.00
#
_symmetry.space_group_name_H-M   'P 1'
#
loop_
_entity.id
_entity.type
_entity.pdbx_description
1 polymer ?
#
loop_
_entity_poly.entity_id
_entity_poly.type
_entity_poly.pdbx_seq_one_letter_code
_entity_poly.pdbx_strand_id
1 'polypeptide(L)'
;MPALVIFLVIMLSAAALAVGLTVPAEALLAIINRSFLAGLFLLVLGVFALVVRSGFFAVFWAGFKRLQALFFRRPRVMESDWYTPDDPVFARKKETFVRIGTSLLLWGGAALVFFSVALTVWYYR
;
A
#
# COMPACT_ATOMS: atom_id res chain seq x y z
N MET A 1 8.10 17.66 -5.87
CA MET A 1 6.87 16.86 -5.58
C MET A 1 5.63 17.33 -6.34
N PRO A 2 5.24 18.63 -6.38
CA PRO A 2 3.99 19.04 -7.05
C PRO A 2 3.99 18.76 -8.56
N ALA A 3 5.13 18.93 -9.24
CA ALA A 3 5.26 18.64 -10.67
C ALA A 3 4.94 17.17 -11.03
N LEU A 4 5.32 16.21 -10.18
CA LEU A 4 5.02 14.79 -10.38
C LEU A 4 3.53 14.50 -10.27
N VAL A 5 2.86 15.12 -9.29
CA VAL A 5 1.41 14.99 -9.10
C VAL A 5 0.67 15.59 -10.29
N ILE A 6 1.07 16.78 -10.73
CA ILE A 6 0.49 17.45 -11.90
C ILE A 6 0.67 16.57 -13.15
N PHE A 7 1.88 16.05 -13.38
CA PHE A 7 2.14 15.17 -14.52
C PHE A 7 1.29 13.89 -14.48
N LEU A 8 1.16 13.26 -13.31
CA LEU A 8 0.33 12.07 -13.11
C LEU A 8 -1.16 12.36 -13.38
N VAL A 9 -1.68 13.48 -12.89
CA VAL A 9 -3.07 13.90 -13.15
C VAL A 9 -3.33 14.14 -14.63
N ILE A 10 -2.40 14.81 -15.33
CA ILE A 10 -2.49 15.05 -16.78
C ILE A 10 -2.49 13.71 -17.53
N MET A 11 -1.56 12.82 -17.19
CA MET A 11 -1.45 11.50 -17.83
C MET A 11 -2.73 10.67 -17.65
N LEU A 12 -3.27 10.62 -16.42
CA LEU A 12 -4.50 9.86 -16.13
C LEU A 12 -5.72 10.46 -16.83
N SER A 13 -5.80 11.79 -16.90
CA SER A 13 -6.88 12.48 -17.61
C SER A 13 -6.82 12.22 -19.12
N ALA A 14 -5.62 12.24 -19.72
CA ALA A 14 -5.42 11.90 -21.12
C ALA A 14 -5.76 10.42 -21.42
N ALA A 15 -5.40 9.50 -20.51
CA ALA A 15 -5.77 8.10 -20.62
C ALA A 15 -7.30 7.91 -20.53
N ALA A 16 -7.96 8.62 -19.62
CA ALA A 16 -9.43 8.56 -19.47
C ALA A 16 -10.13 9.11 -20.73
N LEU A 17 -9.62 10.20 -21.30
CA LEU A 17 -10.09 10.75 -22.57
C LEU A 17 -9.96 9.72 -23.70
N ALA A 18 -8.78 9.10 -23.87
CA ALA A 18 -8.54 8.13 -24.93
C ALA A 18 -9.49 6.92 -24.82
N VAL A 19 -9.70 6.41 -23.61
CA VAL A 19 -10.62 5.29 -23.36
C VAL A 19 -12.08 5.71 -23.57
N GLY A 20 -12.49 6.88 -23.09
CA GLY A 20 -13.84 7.40 -23.26
C GLY A 20 -14.24 7.65 -24.72
N LEU A 21 -13.27 7.92 -25.61
CA LEU A 21 -13.52 8.12 -27.04
C LEU A 21 -13.51 6.83 -27.87
N THR A 22 -12.86 5.77 -27.38
CA THR A 22 -12.61 4.55 -28.17
C THR A 22 -13.46 3.36 -27.75
N VAL A 23 -13.94 3.34 -26.50
CA VAL A 23 -14.66 2.20 -25.93
C VAL A 23 -16.17 2.44 -25.96
N PRO A 24 -16.99 1.46 -26.40
CA PRO A 24 -18.44 1.58 -26.38
C PRO A 24 -18.99 1.72 -24.95
N ALA A 25 -20.09 2.46 -24.80
CA ALA A 25 -20.67 2.81 -23.50
C ALA A 25 -20.96 1.59 -22.60
N GLU A 26 -21.36 0.46 -23.17
CA GLU A 26 -21.62 -0.79 -22.45
C GLU A 26 -20.37 -1.35 -21.76
N ALA A 27 -19.22 -1.26 -22.43
CA ALA A 27 -17.94 -1.71 -21.88
C ALA A 27 -17.31 -0.67 -20.94
N LEU A 28 -17.65 0.61 -21.09
CA LEU A 28 -17.10 1.70 -20.28
C LEU A 28 -17.47 1.55 -18.80
N LEU A 29 -18.73 1.20 -18.50
CA LEU A 29 -19.19 0.98 -17.12
C LEU A 29 -18.41 -0.16 -16.43
N ALA A 30 -18.12 -1.24 -17.16
CA ALA A 30 -17.34 -2.35 -16.62
C ALA A 30 -15.90 -1.94 -16.31
N ILE A 31 -15.28 -1.11 -17.15
CA ILE A 31 -13.92 -0.58 -16.92
C ILE A 31 -13.90 0.36 -15.72
N ILE A 32 -14.89 1.24 -15.58
CA ILE A 32 -15.03 2.16 -14.44
C ILE A 32 -15.11 1.36 -13.14
N ASN A 33 -15.99 0.36 -13.07
CA ASN A 33 -16.18 -0.44 -11.86
C ASN A 33 -14.95 -1.29 -11.52
N ARG A 34 -14.32 -1.94 -12.51
CA ARG A 34 -13.12 -2.75 -12.28
C ARG A 34 -11.92 -1.91 -11.84
N SER A 35 -11.72 -0.75 -12.46
CA SER A 35 -10.65 0.18 -12.06
C SER A 35 -10.89 0.76 -10.66
N PHE A 36 -12.14 1.10 -10.32
CA PHE A 36 -12.50 1.54 -8.97
C PHE A 36 -12.24 0.45 -7.93
N LEU A 37 -12.71 -0.78 -8.17
CA LEU A 37 -12.53 -1.90 -7.25
C LEU A 37 -11.06 -2.26 -7.07
N ALA A 38 -10.28 -2.31 -8.16
CA ALA A 38 -8.84 -2.53 -8.09
C ALA A 38 -8.14 -1.40 -7.31
N GLY A 39 -8.51 -0.15 -7.56
CA GLY A 39 -7.99 1.01 -6.84
C GLY A 39 -8.29 0.94 -5.35
N LEU A 40 -9.54 0.63 -4.98
CA LEU A 40 -9.98 0.46 -3.60
C LEU A 40 -9.22 -0.67 -2.90
N PHE A 41 -9.08 -1.83 -3.56
CA PHE A 41 -8.35 -2.96 -3.01
C PHE A 41 -6.88 -2.62 -2.72
N LEU A 42 -6.20 -1.95 -3.65
CA LEU A 42 -4.82 -1.50 -3.45
C LEU A 42 -4.70 -0.46 -2.33
N LEU A 43 -5.64 0.47 -2.21
CA LEU A 43 -5.67 1.46 -1.13
C LEU A 43 -5.84 0.77 0.23
N VAL A 44 -6.78 -0.16 0.34
CA VAL A 44 -7.02 -0.93 1.57
C VAL A 44 -5.75 -1.68 1.97
N LEU A 45 -5.13 -2.42 1.03
CA LEU A 45 -3.85 -3.11 1.29
C LEU A 45 -2.72 -2.14 1.66
N GLY A 46 -2.63 -1.00 0.98
CA GLY A 46 -1.64 0.04 1.27
C GLY A 46 -1.80 0.61 2.68
N VAL A 47 -3.02 0.88 3.12
CA VAL A 47 -3.33 1.33 4.49
C VAL A 47 -2.99 0.25 5.50
N PHE A 48 -3.35 -1.01 5.27
CA PHE A 48 -2.96 -2.12 6.14
C PHE A 48 -1.44 -2.22 6.26
N ALA A 49 -0.70 -2.16 5.14
CA ALA A 49 0.75 -2.18 5.13
C ALA A 49 1.35 -1.00 5.90
N LEU A 50 0.74 0.20 5.80
CA LEU A 50 1.15 1.38 6.54
C LEU A 50 0.95 1.20 8.05
N VAL A 51 -0.20 0.67 8.47
CA VAL A 51 -0.49 0.36 9.89
C VAL A 51 0.50 -0.67 10.44
N VAL A 52 0.77 -1.75 9.70
CA VAL A 52 1.78 -2.75 10.11
C VAL A 52 3.17 -2.13 10.24
N ARG A 53 3.56 -1.30 9.27
CA ARG A 53 4.86 -0.60 9.28
C ARG A 53 4.98 0.42 10.43
N SER A 54 3.89 1.04 10.84
CA SER A 54 3.90 2.04 11.93
C SER A 54 4.35 1.46 13.28
N GLY A 55 4.45 0.14 13.41
CA GLY A 55 4.82 -0.51 14.66
C GLY A 55 3.65 -0.62 15.65
N PHE A 56 2.42 -0.35 15.21
CA PHE A 56 1.21 -0.53 16.03
C PHE A 56 1.19 -1.91 16.72
N PHE A 57 1.48 -2.98 15.99
CA PHE A 57 1.54 -4.35 16.53
C PHE A 57 2.78 -4.63 17.39
N ALA A 58 3.85 -3.84 17.26
CA ALA A 58 5.05 -3.99 18.09
C ALA A 58 4.77 -3.69 19.56
N VAL A 59 3.84 -2.76 19.83
CA VAL A 59 3.40 -2.43 21.20
C VAL A 59 2.70 -3.63 21.85
N PHE A 60 1.78 -4.27 21.13
CA PHE A 60 1.10 -5.48 21.61
C PHE A 60 2.09 -6.62 21.82
N TRP A 61 3.01 -6.82 20.87
CA TRP A 61 4.04 -7.85 20.98
C TRP A 61 4.98 -7.63 22.17
N ALA A 62 5.34 -6.37 22.45
CA ALA A 62 6.12 -6.02 23.64
C ALA A 62 5.36 -6.33 24.93
N GLY A 63 4.05 -6.08 24.97
CA GLY A 63 3.17 -6.48 26.07
C GLY A 63 3.12 -8.00 26.27
N PHE A 64 2.93 -8.76 25.19
CA PHE A 64 2.96 -10.23 25.22
C PHE A 64 4.32 -10.79 25.66
N LYS A 65 5.43 -10.24 25.18
CA LYS A 65 6.78 -10.63 25.62
C LYS A 65 6.98 -10.41 27.12
N ARG A 66 6.45 -9.33 27.68
CA ARG A 66 6.54 -9.05 29.13
C ARG A 66 5.69 -10.03 29.94
N LEU A 67 4.47 -10.35 29.48
CA LEU A 67 3.65 -11.41 30.09
C LEU A 67 4.35 -12.77 30.02
N GLN A 68 4.90 -13.13 28.87
CA GLN A 68 5.62 -14.39 28.69
C GLN A 68 6.84 -14.49 29.61
N ALA A 69 7.60 -13.41 29.79
CA ALA A 69 8.74 -13.38 30.71
C ALA A 69 8.34 -13.53 32.19
N LEU A 70 7.10 -13.16 32.52
CA LEU A 70 6.52 -13.32 33.85
C LEU A 70 6.13 -14.78 34.13
N PHE A 71 5.65 -15.50 33.11
CA PHE A 71 5.25 -16.91 33.23
C PHE A 71 6.38 -17.92 32.93
N PHE A 72 7.35 -17.56 32.10
CA PHE A 72 8.43 -18.45 31.66
C PHE A 72 9.79 -17.79 31.89
N ARG A 73 10.59 -18.36 32.80
CA ARG A 73 11.97 -17.92 33.06
C ARG A 73 12.84 -18.24 31.84
N ARG A 74 13.44 -17.22 31.21
CA ARG A 74 14.29 -17.40 30.02
C ARG A 74 15.50 -18.29 30.32
N PRO A 75 15.84 -19.26 29.43
CA PRO A 75 17.08 -20.02 29.53
C PRO A 75 18.30 -19.13 29.25
N ARG A 76 19.37 -19.24 30.06
CA ARG A 76 20.62 -18.46 29.95
C ARG A 76 21.37 -18.61 28.62
N VAL A 77 21.02 -19.60 27.79
CA VAL A 77 21.69 -19.88 26.52
C VAL A 77 21.32 -18.86 25.42
N MET A 78 20.16 -18.19 25.54
CA MET A 78 19.73 -17.12 24.62
C MET A 78 20.48 -15.80 24.79
N GLU A 79 21.38 -15.68 25.78
CA GLU A 79 22.23 -14.50 26.03
C GLU A 79 23.59 -14.58 25.33
N SER A 80 23.88 -15.66 24.60
CA SER A 80 25.12 -15.80 23.85
C SER A 80 25.10 -14.95 22.56
N ASP A 81 26.18 -14.20 22.32
CA ASP A 81 26.41 -13.32 21.15
C ASP A 81 26.17 -14.00 19.78
N TRP A 82 26.20 -15.33 19.75
CA TRP A 82 25.88 -16.15 18.58
C TRP A 82 24.42 -16.03 18.10
N TYR A 83 23.53 -15.54 18.96
CA TYR A 83 22.11 -15.33 18.68
C TYR A 83 21.78 -13.84 18.51
N THR A 84 22.65 -13.07 17.86
CA THR A 84 22.33 -11.69 17.48
C THR A 84 21.18 -11.70 16.45
N PRO A 85 19.93 -11.35 16.80
CA PRO A 85 18.76 -11.66 15.96
C PRO A 85 18.59 -10.71 14.77
N ASP A 86 19.23 -9.55 14.80
CA ASP A 86 18.90 -8.43 13.94
C ASP A 86 20.15 -7.94 13.20
N ASP A 87 20.39 -8.51 12.03
CA ASP A 87 21.39 -7.97 11.11
C ASP A 87 20.89 -6.60 10.57
N PRO A 88 21.55 -5.48 10.92
CA PRO A 88 21.06 -4.13 10.65
C PRO A 88 20.94 -3.84 9.14
N VAL A 89 21.69 -4.55 8.31
CA VAL A 89 21.63 -4.43 6.85
C VAL A 89 20.34 -5.04 6.31
N PHE A 90 19.96 -6.21 6.80
CA PHE A 90 18.70 -6.88 6.42
C PHE A 90 17.48 -6.09 6.90
N ALA A 91 17.53 -5.53 8.11
CA ALA A 91 16.46 -4.69 8.64
C ALA A 91 16.21 -3.45 7.75
N ARG A 92 17.28 -2.74 7.35
CA ARG A 92 17.18 -1.55 6.47
C ARG A 92 16.66 -1.89 5.07
N LYS A 93 17.09 -3.02 4.50
CA LYS A 93 16.60 -3.48 3.18
C LYS A 93 15.12 -3.83 3.23
N LYS A 94 14.70 -4.56 4.26
CA LYS A 94 13.29 -4.90 4.48
C LYS A 94 12.43 -3.64 4.66
N GLU A 95 12.89 -2.69 5.46
CA GLU A 95 12.17 -1.43 5.65
C GLU A 95 12.03 -0.63 4.34
N THR A 96 13.10 -0.55 3.55
CA THR A 96 13.08 0.15 2.26
C THR A 96 12.12 -0.50 1.28
N PHE A 97 12.15 -1.83 1.18
CA PHE A 97 11.24 -2.59 0.34
C PHE A 97 9.78 -2.39 0.74
N VAL A 98 9.47 -2.52 2.04
CA VAL A 98 8.12 -2.29 2.57
C VAL A 98 7.68 -0.85 2.31
N ARG A 99 8.56 0.14 2.53
CA ARG A 99 8.25 1.55 2.27
C ARG A 99 7.90 1.83 0.81
N ILE A 100 8.70 1.30 -0.13
CA ILE A 100 8.45 1.45 -1.56
C ILE A 100 7.15 0.73 -1.94
N GLY A 101 6.95 -0.50 -1.46
CA GLY A 101 5.74 -1.28 -1.70
C GLY A 101 4.48 -0.57 -1.21
N THR A 102 4.48 -0.07 0.04
CA THR A 102 3.36 0.71 0.59
C THR A 102 3.10 1.97 -0.25
N SER A 103 4.15 2.68 -0.66
CA SER A 103 4.01 3.87 -1.48
C SER A 103 3.39 3.55 -2.84
N LEU A 104 3.82 2.47 -3.49
CA LEU A 104 3.27 2.02 -4.77
C LEU A 104 1.80 1.60 -4.65
N LEU A 105 1.43 0.89 -3.58
CA LEU A 105 0.04 0.51 -3.31
C LEU A 105 -0.85 1.75 -3.17
N LEU A 106 -0.40 2.75 -2.40
CA LEU A 106 -1.17 3.97 -2.16
C LEU A 106 -1.28 4.85 -3.41
N TRP A 107 -0.17 5.11 -4.11
CA TRP A 107 -0.18 5.91 -5.33
C TRP A 107 -0.90 5.22 -6.49
N GLY A 108 -0.68 3.92 -6.67
CA GLY A 108 -1.36 3.13 -7.70
C GLY A 108 -2.86 3.02 -7.43
N GLY A 109 -3.25 2.79 -6.18
CA GLY A 109 -4.65 2.78 -5.77
C GLY A 109 -5.33 4.13 -5.99
N ALA A 110 -4.70 5.22 -5.56
CA ALA A 110 -5.22 6.58 -5.76
C ALA A 110 -5.34 6.94 -7.26
N ALA A 111 -4.35 6.56 -8.06
CA ALA A 111 -4.36 6.77 -9.51
C ALA A 111 -5.54 6.04 -10.18
N LEU A 112 -5.81 4.79 -9.81
CA LEU A 112 -6.92 4.01 -10.36
C LEU A 112 -8.28 4.56 -9.96
N VAL A 113 -8.43 5.03 -8.71
CA VAL A 113 -9.67 5.69 -8.27
C VAL A 113 -9.87 7.00 -9.03
N PHE A 114 -8.83 7.82 -9.17
CA PHE A 114 -8.91 9.07 -9.94
C PHE A 114 -9.26 8.81 -11.41
N PHE A 115 -8.64 7.81 -12.03
CA PHE A 115 -8.94 7.39 -13.39
C PHE A 115 -10.39 6.94 -13.56
N SER A 116 -10.92 6.16 -12.62
CA SER A 116 -12.32 5.72 -12.62
C SER A 116 -13.29 6.90 -12.52
N VAL A 117 -13.01 7.87 -11.64
CA VAL A 117 -13.80 9.10 -11.51
C VAL A 117 -13.73 9.94 -12.79
N ALA A 118 -12.55 10.08 -13.38
CA ALA A 118 -12.38 10.79 -14.65
C ALA A 118 -13.17 10.14 -15.78
N LEU A 119 -13.16 8.81 -15.89
CA LEU A 119 -13.98 8.07 -16.85
C LEU A 119 -15.49 8.21 -16.60
N THR A 120 -15.90 8.36 -15.35
CA THR A 120 -17.32 8.53 -15.00
C THR A 120 -17.89 9.82 -15.62
N VAL A 121 -17.07 10.89 -15.71
CA VAL A 121 -17.46 12.13 -16.40
C VAL A 121 -17.76 11.87 -17.89
N TRP A 122 -16.99 10.99 -18.53
CA TRP A 122 -17.20 10.61 -19.92
C TRP A 122 -18.40 9.72 -20.14
N TYR A 123 -18.74 8.86 -19.18
CA TYR A 123 -19.91 7.98 -19.27
C TYR A 123 -21.24 8.75 -19.25
N TYR A 124 -21.31 9.86 -18.53
CA TYR A 124 -22.52 10.69 -18.42
C TYR A 124 -22.61 11.84 -19.42
N ARG A 125 -21.65 11.95 -20.35
CA ARG A 125 -21.70 12.89 -21.47
C ARG A 125 -22.57 12.32 -22.59
#